data_AF-A0A1I0BES8-F1
#
_entry.id   AF-A0A1I0BES8-F1
#
_cell.length_a   1.000
_cell.length_b   1.000
_cell.length_c   1.000
_cell.angle_alpha   90.00
_cell.angle_beta   90.00
_cell.angle_gamma   90.00
#
_symmetry.space_group_name_H-M   'P 1'
#
loop_
_entity.id
_entity.type
_entity.pdbx_description
1 polymer ?
#
loop_
_entity_poly.entity_id
_entity_poly.type
_entity_poly.pdbx_seq_one_letter_code
_entity_poly.pdbx_strand_id
1 'polypeptide(L)' 'MTERHATAVRSAVTRALRGVHWYLKELTGEARWDDYVRHCAEHGHQPMTRREFERRRADELERNPVSRCC' A
#
# COMPACT_ATOMS: atom_id res chain seq x y z
N MET A 1 25.91 25.60 15.34
CA MET A 1 25.96 24.13 15.55
C MET A 1 24.55 23.54 15.67
N THR A 2 23.69 24.12 16.49
CA THR A 2 22.26 23.76 16.70
C THR A 2 21.42 23.64 15.43
N GLU A 3 21.59 24.52 14.44
CA GLU A 3 20.81 24.49 13.18
C GLU A 3 21.12 23.27 12.30
N ARG A 4 22.38 22.80 12.27
CA ARG A 4 22.77 21.60 11.51
C ARG A 4 22.16 20.33 12.10
N HIS A 5 22.06 20.25 13.43
CA HIS A 5 21.44 19.12 14.11
C HIS A 5 19.93 19.08 13.85
N ALA A 6 19.25 20.23 13.83
CA ALA A 6 17.83 20.30 13.53
C ALA A 6 17.48 19.79 12.12
N THR A 7 18.28 20.16 11.11
CA THR A 7 18.07 19.67 9.73
C THR A 7 18.41 18.19 9.59
N ALA A 8 19.47 17.71 10.24
CA ALA A 8 19.83 16.30 10.24
C ALA A 8 18.73 15.44 10.87
N VAL A 9 18.22 15.81 12.04
CA VAL A 9 17.11 15.13 12.73
C VAL A 9 15.86 15.13 11.85
N ARG A 10 15.51 16.27 11.24
CA ARG A 10 14.35 16.36 10.35
C ARG A 10 14.48 15.43 9.14
N SER A 11 15.68 15.32 8.55
CA SER A 11 15.94 14.41 7.41
C SER A 11 15.89 12.93 7.79
N ALA A 12 16.31 12.59 9.02
CA ALA A 12 16.23 11.24 9.55
C ALA A 12 14.77 10.85 9.82
N VAL A 13 13.99 11.76 10.42
CA VAL A 13 12.57 11.56 10.69
C VAL A 13 11.77 11.38 9.39
N THR A 14 12.01 12.20 8.36
CA THR A 14 11.30 12.04 7.07
C THR A 14 11.63 10.72 6.37
N ARG A 15 12.88 10.25 6.45
CA ARG A 15 13.26 8.91 5.95
C ARG A 15 12.56 7.79 6.72
N ALA A 16 12.54 7.87 8.06
CA ALA A 16 11.88 6.87 8.90
C ALA A 16 10.37 6.81 8.62
N LEU A 17 9.70 7.96 8.53
CA LEU A 17 8.27 8.04 8.19
C LEU A 17 7.98 7.45 6.80
N ARG A 18 8.85 7.67 5.82
CA ARG A 18 8.70 7.07 4.48
C ARG A 18 8.84 5.54 4.53
N GLY A 19 9.77 5.03 5.33
CA GLY A 19 9.94 3.58 5.55
C GLY A 19 8.74 2.95 6.24
N VAL A 20 8.21 3.58 7.30
CA VAL A 20 7.00 3.14 7.98
C VAL A 20 5.79 3.20 7.05
N HIS A 21 5.63 4.27 6.26
CA HIS A 21 4.55 4.36 5.28
C HIS A 21 4.63 3.25 4.22
N TRP A 22 5.83 2.95 3.70
CA TRP A 22 6.05 1.84 2.77
C TRP A 22 5.71 0.49 3.42
N TYR A 23 6.16 0.26 4.65
CA TYR A 23 5.87 -0.97 5.38
C TYR A 23 4.38 -1.13 5.67
N LEU A 24 3.70 -0.05 6.09
CA LEU A 24 2.25 -0.06 6.32
C LEU A 24 1.47 -0.26 5.01
N LYS A 25 1.88 0.38 3.91
CA LYS A 25 1.30 0.18 2.57
C LYS A 25 1.34 -1.30 2.16
N GLU A 26 2.46 -1.96 2.45
CA GLU A 26 2.65 -3.40 2.21
C GLU A 26 1.79 -4.25 3.17
N LEU A 27 1.79 -3.90 4.46
CA LEU A 27 1.14 -4.70 5.52
C LEU A 27 -0.40 -4.60 5.50
N THR A 28 -0.97 -3.42 5.24
CA THR A 28 -2.43 -3.21 5.18
C THR A 28 -3.02 -3.55 3.81
N GLY A 29 -2.17 -3.58 2.77
CA GLY A 29 -2.60 -3.74 1.38
C GLY A 29 -3.46 -2.58 0.90
N GLU A 30 -3.39 -1.42 1.55
CA GLU A 30 -4.09 -0.18 1.17
C GLU A 30 -3.44 0.45 -0.07
N ALA A 31 -2.19 0.08 -0.37
CA ALA A 31 -1.51 0.36 -1.63
C ALA A 31 -2.19 -0.25 -2.86
N ARG A 32 -2.89 -1.38 -2.66
CA ARG A 32 -3.27 -2.24 -3.78
C ARG A 32 -4.29 -1.64 -4.71
N TRP A 33 -5.17 -0.77 -4.21
CA TRP A 33 -6.08 -0.02 -5.09
C TRP A 33 -5.34 1.00 -5.95
N ASP A 34 -4.43 1.78 -5.35
CA ASP A 34 -3.67 2.79 -6.08
C ASP A 34 -2.77 2.11 -7.14
N ASP A 35 -2.14 0.98 -6.77
CA ASP A 35 -1.33 0.18 -7.68
C ASP A 35 -2.17 -0.44 -8.80
N TYR A 36 -3.39 -0.92 -8.50
CA TYR A 36 -4.33 -1.42 -9.50
C TYR A 36 -4.73 -0.32 -10.50
N VAL A 37 -5.08 0.87 -10.02
CA VAL A 37 -5.43 2.00 -10.88
C VAL A 37 -4.23 2.45 -11.71
N ARG A 38 -3.04 2.50 -11.12
CA ARG A 38 -1.80 2.80 -11.84
C ARG A 38 -1.53 1.78 -12.95
N HIS A 39 -1.66 0.49 -12.65
CA HIS A 39 -1.52 -0.58 -13.63
C HIS A 39 -2.57 -0.44 -14.76
N CYS A 40 -3.82 -0.14 -14.42
CA CYS A 40 -4.85 0.15 -15.40
C CYS A 40 -4.47 1.33 -16.31
N ALA A 41 -3.93 2.42 -15.75
CA ALA A 41 -3.48 3.56 -16.52
C ALA A 41 -2.27 3.24 -17.43
N GLU A 42 -1.29 2.48 -16.93
CA GLU A 42 -0.09 2.07 -17.67
C GLU A 42 -0.43 1.15 -18.86
N HIS A 43 -1.46 0.31 -18.73
CA HIS A 43 -1.88 -0.65 -19.76
C HIS A 43 -3.12 -0.21 -20.54
N GLY A 44 -3.66 0.99 -20.29
CA GLY A 44 -4.84 1.52 -21.00
C GLY A 44 -6.15 0.77 -20.70
N HIS A 45 -6.24 0.12 -19.54
CA HIS A 45 -7.46 -0.56 -19.08
C HIS A 45 -8.32 0.39 -18.24
N GLN A 46 -9.64 0.32 -18.42
CA GLN A 46 -10.56 1.00 -17.52
C GLN A 46 -10.56 0.28 -16.17
N PRO A 47 -10.26 0.96 -15.05
CA PRO A 47 -10.35 0.33 -13.73
C PRO A 47 -11.80 -0.02 -13.38
N MET A 48 -11.99 -1.18 -12.74
CA MET A 48 -13.27 -1.55 -12.12
C MET A 48 -13.61 -0.59 -10.99
N THR A 49 -14.85 -0.59 -10.51
CA THR A 49 -15.22 0.26 -9.38
C THR A 49 -14.50 -0.16 -8.10
N ARG A 50 -14.27 0.79 -7.18
CA ARG A 50 -13.62 0.49 -5.88
C ARG A 50 -14.31 -0.64 -5.14
N ARG A 51 -15.64 -0.67 -5.17
CA ARG A 51 -16.44 -1.71 -4.51
C ARG A 51 -16.21 -3.10 -5.09
N GLU A 52 -16.07 -3.20 -6.41
CA GLU A 52 -15.80 -4.48 -7.10
C GLU A 52 -14.41 -5.00 -6.79
N PHE A 53 -13.43 -4.10 -6.71
CA PHE A 53 -12.07 -4.44 -6.32
C PHE A 53 -12.01 -5.06 -4.91
N GLU A 54 -12.65 -4.42 -3.93
CA GLU A 54 -12.69 -4.96 -2.56
C GLU A 54 -13.46 -6.28 -2.48
N ARG A 55 -14.54 -6.43 -3.25
CA ARG A 55 -15.28 -7.70 -3.32
C ARG A 55 -14.41 -8.83 -3.84
N ARG A 56 -13.72 -8.63 -4.98
CA ARG A 56 -12.81 -9.65 -5.55
C ARG A 56 -11.71 -10.02 -4.57
N ARG A 57 -11.15 -9.03 -3.85
CA ARG A 57 -10.14 -9.25 -2.81
C ARG A 57 -10.68 -10.13 -1.67
N ALA A 58 -11.88 -9.87 -1.19
CA ALA A 58 -12.51 -10.69 -0.16
C ALA A 58 -12.75 -12.13 -0.65
N ASP A 59 -13.26 -12.28 -1.88
CA ASP A 59 -13.51 -13.60 -2.46
C ASP A 59 -12.21 -14.40 -2.65
N GLU A 60 -11.10 -13.74 -3.02
CA GLU A 60 -9.77 -14.38 -3.12
C GLU A 60 -9.26 -14.87 -1.77
N LEU A 61 -9.49 -14.10 -0.71
CA LEU A 61 -9.11 -14.49 0.65
C LEU A 61 -9.91 -15.71 1.14
N GLU A 62 -11.19 -15.78 0.80
CA GLU A 62 -12.07 -16.92 1.13
C GLU A 62 -11.74 -18.19 0.34
N ARG A 63 -11.29 -18.03 -0.92
CA ARG A 63 -10.82 -19.13 -1.77
C ARG A 63 -9.43 -19.63 -1.40
N ASN A 64 -8.66 -18.89 -0.60
CA ASN A 64 -7.33 -19.29 -0.19
C ASN A 64 -7.41 -20.57 0.67
N PRO A 65 -6.84 -21.72 0.25
CA PRO A 65 -6.93 -22.96 1.01
C PRO A 65 -6.30 -22.84 2.42
N VAL A 66 -5.35 -21.91 2.60
CA VAL A 66 -4.73 -21.63 3.91
C VAL A 66 -5.71 -20.98 4.90
N SER A 67 -6.75 -20.28 4.42
CA SER A 67 -7.74 -19.66 5.32
C SER A 67 -8.77 -20.66 5.87
N ARG A 68 -8.76 -21.91 5.38
CA ARG A 68 -9.72 -22.97 5.75
C ARG A 68 -9.13 -24.06 6.65
N CYS A 69 -7.85 -23.99 6.99
CA CYS A 69 -7.23 -24.96 7.89
C CYS A 69 -7.62 -24.61 9.33
N CYS A 70 -8.72 -25.21 9.79
CA CYS A 70 -8.94 -25.49 11.20
C CYS A 70 -8.10 -26.70 11.64
#